data_AF-A4FH17-F1
#
_entry.id   AF-A4FH17-F1
#
_cell.length_a   1.000
_cell.length_b   1.000
_cell.length_c   1.000
_cell.angle_alpha   90.00
_cell.angle_beta   90.00
_cell.angle_gamma   90.00
#
_symmetry.space_group_name_H-M   'P 1'
#
loop_
_entity.id
_entity.type
_entity.pdbx_description
1 polymer ?
#
loop_
_entity_poly.entity_id
_entity_poly.type
_entity_poly.pdbx_seq_one_letter_code
_entity_poly.pdbx_strand_id
1 'polypeptide(L)'
;MLPGRGEPLSFDAENGLPQLAGVFALVEVHRWDEPMVEIPDREALRLFLRGRGLSWRLAGEAAQHFGTPLRVTKRGTLAWLRKP
;
A
#
# COMPACT_ATOMS: atom_id res chain seq x y z
N MET A 1 -7.42 -15.46 6.96
CA MET A 1 -6.66 -14.25 6.60
C MET A 1 -5.18 -14.57 6.78
N LEU A 2 -4.29 -13.97 5.99
CA LEU A 2 -2.86 -14.03 6.29
C LEU A 2 -2.59 -13.24 7.60
N PRO A 3 -1.73 -13.73 8.50
CA PRO A 3 -1.36 -13.01 9.73
C PRO A 3 -0.65 -11.68 9.41
N GLY A 4 -0.86 -10.64 10.24
CA GLY A 4 -0.21 -9.32 10.11
C GLY A 4 -0.78 -8.40 9.02
N ARG A 5 -1.94 -8.72 8.45
CA ARG A 5 -2.49 -7.97 7.33
C ARG A 5 -3.04 -6.59 7.75
N GLY A 6 -2.45 -5.53 7.21
CA GLY A 6 -2.85 -4.13 7.47
C GLY A 6 -2.05 -3.47 8.58
N GLU A 7 -1.18 -4.22 9.24
CA GLU A 7 -0.17 -3.66 10.13
C GLU A 7 0.98 -3.07 9.31
N PRO A 8 1.58 -1.95 9.76
CA PRO A 8 2.74 -1.38 9.09
C PRO A 8 3.92 -2.36 9.07
N LEU A 9 4.56 -2.50 7.92
CA LEU A 9 5.82 -3.22 7.78
C LEU A 9 7.00 -2.31 8.10
N SER A 10 8.18 -2.88 8.34
CA SER A 10 9.40 -2.10 8.63
C SER A 10 9.78 -1.11 7.53
N PHE A 11 9.42 -1.34 6.26
CA PHE A 11 9.83 -0.48 5.15
C PHE A 11 8.65 0.06 4.34
N ASP A 12 7.56 0.41 5.02
CA ASP A 12 6.51 1.19 4.38
C ASP A 12 6.99 2.62 4.10
N ALA A 13 6.38 3.29 3.11
CA ALA A 13 6.75 4.64 2.70
C ALA A 13 6.64 5.66 3.85
N GLU A 14 5.74 5.40 4.79
CA GLU A 14 5.45 6.23 5.96
C GLU A 14 6.48 6.07 7.08
N ASN A 15 7.05 4.87 7.27
CA ASN A 15 7.83 4.54 8.47
C ASN A 15 9.25 4.01 8.19
N GLY A 16 9.63 3.80 6.94
CA GLY A 16 10.95 3.27 6.58
C GLY A 16 12.10 4.27 6.76
N LEU A 17 11.88 5.57 6.54
CA LEU A 17 12.98 6.56 6.61
C LEU A 17 13.60 6.71 8.00
N PRO A 18 12.85 6.78 9.12
CA PRO A 18 13.45 6.83 10.45
C PRO A 18 14.37 5.63 10.73
N GLN A 19 14.04 4.45 10.20
CA GLN A 19 14.86 3.25 10.37
C GLN A 19 16.17 3.35 9.58
N LEU A 20 16.12 3.89 8.36
CA LEU A 20 17.31 4.13 7.54
C LEU A 20 18.22 5.22 8.12
N ALA A 21 17.64 6.29 8.69
CA ALA A 21 18.37 7.38 9.33
C ALA A 21 19.19 6.95 10.55
N GLY A 22 18.80 5.85 11.21
CA GLY A 22 19.55 5.28 12.33
C GLY A 22 20.87 4.62 11.91
N VAL A 23 21.07 4.34 10.62
CA VAL A 23 22.21 3.59 10.08
C VAL A 23 22.99 4.39 9.03
N PHE A 24 22.32 5.24 8.27
CA PHE A 24 22.90 5.97 7.14
C PHE A 24 22.66 7.48 7.26
N ALA A 25 23.53 8.26 6.62
CA ALA A 25 23.23 9.67 6.37
C ALA A 25 22.26 9.76 5.18
N LEU A 26 21.07 10.31 5.43
CA LEU A 26 20.07 10.63 4.41
C LEU A 26 20.57 11.82 3.58
N VAL A 27 20.69 11.64 2.27
CA VAL A 27 21.12 12.68 1.34
C VAL A 27 19.91 13.39 0.74
N GLU A 28 18.98 12.60 0.21
CA GLU A 28 17.81 13.10 -0.50
C GLU A 28 16.66 12.12 -0.36
N VAL A 29 15.43 12.64 -0.31
CA VAL A 29 14.22 11.87 -0.11
C VAL A 29 13.13 12.40 -1.03
N HIS A 30 12.62 11.53 -1.89
CA HIS A 30 11.45 11.77 -2.73
C HIS A 30 10.27 10.95 -2.25
N ARG A 31 9.11 11.60 -2.11
CA ARG A 31 7.83 10.95 -1.76
C ARG A 31 6.80 11.21 -2.83
N TRP A 32 5.91 10.24 -3.03
CA TRP A 32 4.80 10.39 -3.96
C TRP A 32 3.58 9.61 -3.52
N ASP A 33 2.43 10.11 -3.95
CA ASP A 33 1.12 9.49 -3.86
C ASP A 33 0.56 9.41 -5.29
N GLU A 34 0.71 8.26 -5.95
CA GLU A 34 0.34 8.10 -7.36
C GLU A 34 -0.96 7.28 -7.50
N PRO A 35 -2.02 7.80 -8.13
CA PRO A 35 -3.26 7.05 -8.36
C PRO A 35 -3.09 6.01 -9.47
N MET A 36 -2.49 4.86 -9.15
CA MET A 36 -2.05 3.87 -10.13
C MET A 36 -3.14 2.95 -10.67
N VAL A 37 -4.20 2.67 -9.91
CA VAL A 37 -5.24 1.72 -10.31
C VAL A 37 -6.62 2.34 -10.13
N GLU A 38 -7.41 2.32 -11.20
CA GLU A 38 -8.83 2.57 -11.15
C GLU A 38 -9.57 1.24 -11.15
N ILE A 39 -10.43 1.05 -10.16
CA ILE A 39 -11.30 -0.12 -10.02
C ILE A 39 -12.69 0.34 -10.48
N PRO A 40 -13.14 -0.08 -11.67
CA PRO A 40 -14.30 0.53 -12.31
C PRO A 40 -15.62 0.19 -11.62
N ASP A 41 -15.75 -1.03 -11.11
CA ASP A 41 -17.00 -1.56 -10.59
C ASP A 41 -16.78 -2.53 -9.42
N ARG A 42 -17.90 -3.00 -8.86
CA ARG A 42 -17.93 -3.85 -7.68
C ARG A 42 -17.33 -5.24 -7.92
N GLU A 43 -17.44 -5.77 -9.14
CA GLU A 43 -16.86 -7.07 -9.47
C GLU A 43 -15.34 -6.96 -9.61
N ALA A 44 -14.85 -5.91 -10.25
CA ALA A 44 -13.43 -5.58 -10.28
C ALA A 44 -12.86 -5.36 -8.88
N LEU A 45 -13.62 -4.73 -7.97
CA LEU A 45 -13.23 -4.58 -6.56
C LEU A 45 -13.14 -5.94 -5.85
N ARG A 46 -14.11 -6.83 -6.08
CA ARG A 46 -14.09 -8.19 -5.54
C ARG A 46 -12.85 -8.94 -6.01
N LEU A 47 -12.52 -8.87 -7.29
CA LEU A 47 -11.32 -9.49 -7.88
C LEU A 47 -10.03 -8.88 -7.32
N PHE A 48 -9.98 -7.55 -7.17
CA PHE A 48 -8.84 -6.87 -6.57
C PHE A 48 -8.59 -7.34 -5.13
N LEU A 49 -9.64 -7.43 -4.31
CA LEU A 49 -9.57 -7.90 -2.92
C LEU A 49 -9.17 -9.38 -2.83
N ARG A 50 -9.60 -10.21 -3.79
CA ARG A 50 -9.13 -11.59 -3.95
C ARG A 50 -7.65 -11.67 -4.24
N GLY A 51 -7.14 -10.83 -5.15
CA GLY A 51 -5.70 -10.70 -5.43
C GLY A 51 -4.87 -10.30 -4.20
N ARG A 52 -5.49 -9.70 -3.19
CA ARG A 52 -4.87 -9.37 -1.90
C ARG A 52 -5.09 -10.44 -0.82
N GLY A 53 -5.66 -11.59 -1.15
CA GLY A 53 -5.79 -12.75 -0.25
C GLY A 53 -7.05 -12.80 0.62
N LEU A 54 -8.10 -12.00 0.35
CA LEU A 54 -9.43 -12.26 0.95
C LEU A 54 -10.04 -13.54 0.33
N SER A 55 -10.89 -14.27 1.05
CA SER A 55 -11.74 -15.32 0.44
C SER A 55 -12.83 -14.71 -0.44
N TRP A 56 -13.49 -15.50 -1.29
CA TRP A 56 -14.62 -15.00 -2.11
C TRP A 56 -15.75 -14.38 -1.28
N ARG A 57 -16.12 -15.02 -0.18
CA ARG A 57 -17.13 -14.51 0.75
C ARG A 57 -16.71 -13.15 1.32
N LEU A 58 -15.51 -13.08 1.92
CA LEU A 58 -15.01 -11.85 2.54
C LEU A 58 -14.76 -10.74 1.52
N ALA A 59 -14.31 -11.07 0.30
CA ALA A 59 -14.14 -10.09 -0.77
C ALA A 59 -15.48 -9.52 -1.24
N GLY A 60 -16.51 -10.36 -1.33
CA GLY A 60 -17.88 -9.93 -1.66
C GLY A 60 -18.45 -9.00 -0.59
N GLU A 61 -18.37 -9.39 0.68
CA GLU A 61 -18.80 -8.56 1.82
C GLU A 61 -18.06 -7.23 1.87
N ALA A 62 -16.72 -7.25 1.80
CA ALA A 62 -15.90 -6.05 1.82
C ALA A 62 -16.20 -5.12 0.64
N ALA A 63 -16.41 -5.67 -0.57
CA ALA A 63 -16.73 -4.88 -1.75
C ALA A 63 -18.07 -4.14 -1.64
N GLN A 64 -19.00 -4.54 -0.76
CA GLN A 64 -20.26 -3.80 -0.52
C GLN A 64 -20.04 -2.48 0.23
N HIS A 65 -18.95 -2.37 0.99
CA HIS A 65 -18.68 -1.21 1.83
C HIS A 65 -18.01 -0.04 1.10
N PHE A 66 -17.62 -0.21 -0.17
CA PHE A 66 -16.97 0.83 -0.97
C PHE A 66 -17.85 1.26 -2.14
N GLY A 67 -17.80 2.56 -2.46
CA GLY A 67 -18.32 3.09 -3.73
C GLY A 67 -17.37 2.81 -4.88
N THR A 68 -17.92 2.66 -6.08
CA THR A 68 -17.17 2.50 -7.34
C THR A 68 -17.57 3.60 -8.33
N PRO A 69 -16.65 4.12 -9.17
CA PRO A 69 -15.26 3.67 -9.32
C PRO A 69 -14.39 4.02 -8.12
N LEU A 70 -13.44 3.14 -7.77
CA LEU A 70 -12.51 3.31 -6.66
C LEU A 70 -11.09 3.50 -7.18
N ARG A 71 -10.42 4.56 -6.72
CA ARG A 71 -9.02 4.81 -7.08
C ARG A 71 -8.08 4.33 -5.97
N VAL A 72 -7.15 3.46 -6.33
CA VAL A 72 -6.12 2.96 -5.41
C VAL A 72 -4.83 3.73 -5.65
N THR A 73 -4.45 4.52 -4.65
CA THR A 73 -3.21 5.29 -4.65
C THR A 73 -2.07 4.43 -4.13
N LYS A 74 -0.99 4.36 -4.90
CA LYS A 74 0.28 3.80 -4.43
C LYS A 74 1.10 4.94 -3.84
N ARG A 75 1.41 4.80 -2.54
CA ARG A 75 2.28 5.72 -1.82
C ARG A 75 3.68 5.13 -1.78
N GLY A 76 4.68 5.96 -2.03
CA GLY A 76 6.05 5.50 -2.17
C GLY A 76 7.06 6.50 -1.65
N THR A 77 8.26 6.00 -1.39
CA THR A 77 9.40 6.80 -0.97
C THR A 77 10.65 6.24 -1.63
N LEU A 78 11.47 7.13 -2.19
CA LEU A 78 12.78 6.85 -2.74
C LEU A 78 13.79 7.70 -1.97
N ALA A 79 14.83 7.08 -1.45
CA ALA A 79 15.85 7.76 -0.66
C ALA A 79 17.24 7.46 -1.19
N TRP A 80 18.06 8.51 -1.31
CA TRP A 80 19.48 8.40 -1.52
C TRP A 80 20.19 8.46 -0.18
N LEU A 81 21.07 7.49 0.02
CA LEU A 81 21.76 7.25 1.28
C LEU A 81 23.26 7.20 1.01
N ARG A 82 24.06 7.63 1.99
CA ARG A 82 25.50 7.38 1.99
C ARG A 82 25.91 6.74 3.31
N LYS A 83 27.03 6.01 3.26
CA LYS A 83 27.73 5.59 4.49
C LYS A 83 28.03 6.84 5.34
N PRO A 84 27.91 6.76 6.68
CA PRO A 84 28.22 7.87 7.57
C PRO A 84 29.57 8.52 7.26
#